data_AF-A0A023UKA6-F1
#
_entry.id   AF-A0A023UKA6-F1
#
_cell.length_a   1.000
_cell.length_b   1.000
_cell.length_c   1.000
_cell.angle_alpha   90.00
_cell.angle_beta   90.00
_cell.angle_gamma   90.00
#
_symmetry.space_group_name_H-M   'P 1'
#
loop_
_entity.id
_entity.type
_entity.pdbx_description
1 polymer ?
#
loop_
_entity_poly.entity_id
_entity_poly.type
_entity_poly.pdbx_seq_one_letter_code
_entity_poly.pdbx_strand_id
1 'polypeptide(L)' 'VRTSHYPNDPRWLDLCDVYGLYVIDEADLESHGTIHMGDFSLMPKIESYKEAFVDRGERMVMRDRNHPSIII' A
#
# COMPACT_ATOMS: atom_id res chain seq x y z
N VAL A 1 -7.35 -11.28 3.07
CA VAL A 1 -6.04 -11.28 2.42
C VAL A 1 -5.42 -9.92 2.65
N ARG A 2 -4.16 -9.85 3.08
CA ARG A 2 -3.41 -8.60 3.14
C ARG A 2 -2.42 -8.60 1.98
N THR A 3 -2.38 -7.54 1.17
CA THR A 3 -1.47 -7.44 0.02
C THR A 3 -0.05 -7.04 0.49
N SER A 4 0.53 -7.84 1.38
CA SER A 4 1.82 -7.53 2.01
C SER A 4 2.96 -7.50 0.97
N HIS A 5 3.73 -6.41 0.82
CA HIS A 5 3.58 -5.05 1.40
C HIS A 5 3.47 -4.01 0.29
N TYR A 6 2.66 -4.33 -0.72
CA TYR A 6 2.48 -3.57 -1.94
C TYR A 6 1.26 -4.06 -2.72
N PRO A 7 0.69 -3.22 -3.59
CA PRO A 7 -0.45 -3.63 -4.41
C PRO A 7 -0.03 -4.75 -5.37
N ASN A 8 -0.84 -5.80 -5.46
CA ASN A 8 -0.57 -6.93 -6.37
C ASN A 8 -0.81 -6.57 -7.84
N ASP A 9 -0.61 -7.55 -8.74
CA ASP A 9 -1.15 -7.49 -10.10
C ASP A 9 -2.66 -7.17 -10.05
N PRO A 10 -3.18 -6.22 -10.84
CA PRO A 10 -4.59 -5.82 -10.77
C PRO A 10 -5.59 -6.97 -10.90
N ARG A 11 -5.23 -8.03 -11.66
CA ARG A 11 -6.08 -9.23 -11.79
C ARG A 11 -6.33 -9.94 -10.47
N TRP A 12 -5.49 -9.74 -9.45
CA TRP A 12 -5.69 -10.32 -8.14
C TRP A 12 -7.01 -9.87 -7.50
N LEU A 13 -7.31 -8.57 -7.62
CA LEU A 13 -8.52 -7.98 -7.05
C LEU A 13 -9.77 -8.42 -7.81
N ASP A 14 -9.69 -8.58 -9.14
CA ASP A 14 -10.77 -9.20 -9.94
C ASP A 14 -11.16 -10.58 -9.40
N LEU A 15 -10.16 -11.41 -9.06
CA LEU A 15 -10.41 -12.74 -8.50
C LEU A 15 -10.96 -12.66 -7.07
N CYS A 16 -10.48 -11.74 -6.25
CA CYS A 16 -10.99 -11.55 -4.89
C CYS A 16 -12.45 -11.11 -4.89
N ASP A 17 -12.86 -10.27 -5.85
CA ASP A 17 -14.26 -9.88 -6.03
C ASP A 17 -15.13 -11.07 -6.42
N VAL A 18 -14.68 -11.90 -7.36
CA VAL A 18 -15.43 -13.07 -7.86
C VAL A 18 -15.58 -14.16 -6.80
N TYR A 19 -14.51 -14.45 -6.05
CA TYR A 19 -14.50 -15.55 -5.09
C TYR A 19 -14.88 -15.14 -3.66
N GLY A 20 -15.07 -13.84 -3.40
CA GLY A 20 -15.52 -13.35 -2.11
C GLY A 20 -14.44 -13.44 -1.04
N LEU A 21 -13.35 -12.69 -1.21
CA LEU A 21 -12.29 -12.56 -0.21
C LEU A 21 -12.21 -11.13 0.30
N TYR A 22 -12.23 -10.94 1.62
CA TYR A 22 -11.92 -9.62 2.19
C TYR A 22 -10.44 -9.29 2.00
N VAL A 23 -10.15 -8.11 1.48
CA VAL A 23 -8.80 -7.62 1.17
C VAL A 23 -8.46 -6.39 2.01
N ILE A 24 -7.23 -6.38 2.53
CA ILE A 24 -6.53 -5.18 3.01
C ILE A 24 -5.54 -4.83 1.91
N ASP A 25 -5.76 -3.69 1.24
CA ASP A 25 -4.89 -3.22 0.18
C ASP A 25 -3.79 -2.29 0.74
N GLU A 26 -2.54 -2.63 0.50
CA GLU A 26 -1.39 -2.03 1.16
C GLU A 26 -0.51 -1.30 0.14
N ALA A 27 -0.27 -0.01 0.38
CA ALA A 27 0.56 0.80 -0.49
C ALA A 27 2.02 0.31 -0.46
N ASP A 28 2.71 0.40 -1.60
CA ASP A 28 4.12 0.03 -1.73
C ASP A 28 4.99 1.05 -0.99
N LEU A 29 5.14 0.88 0.32
CA LEU A 29 5.85 1.80 1.18
C LEU A 29 6.35 1.11 2.46
N GLU A 30 7.60 0.64 2.43
CA GLU A 30 8.28 0.14 3.63
C GLU A 30 9.66 0.78 3.78
N SER A 31 9.96 1.27 4.99
CA SER A 31 11.24 1.91 5.32
C SER A 31 11.86 1.37 6.61
N HIS A 32 11.55 0.13 6.96
CA HIS A 32 11.94 -0.50 8.23
C HIS A 32 13.45 -0.37 8.55
N GLY A 33 14.32 -0.40 7.53
CA GLY A 33 15.78 -0.29 7.71
C GLY A 33 16.26 0.96 8.47
N THR A 34 15.44 2.02 8.56
CA THR A 34 15.72 3.22 9.36
C THR A 34 15.88 2.95 10.85
N ILE A 35 15.37 1.82 11.35
CA ILE A 35 15.59 1.36 12.73
C ILE A 35 17.09 1.27 13.05
N HIS A 36 17.92 0.88 12.08
CA HIS A 36 19.38 0.77 12.24
C HIS A 36 20.09 2.14 12.21
N MET A 37 19.36 3.20 11.86
CA MET A 37 19.83 4.58 11.91
C MET A 37 19.41 5.29 13.21
N GLY A 38 18.74 4.58 14.13
CA GLY A 38 18.32 5.11 15.43
C GLY A 38 16.95 5.82 15.42
N ASP A 39 16.24 5.81 14.30
CA ASP A 39 14.93 6.44 14.17
C ASP A 39 14.05 5.69 13.17
N PHE A 40 13.12 4.88 13.67
CA PHE A 40 12.17 4.11 12.85
C PHE A 40 11.33 5.02 11.93
N SER A 41 11.03 6.24 12.36
CA SER A 41 10.23 7.21 11.60
C SER A 41 11.10 8.18 10.80
N LEU A 42 12.37 7.87 10.53
CA LEU A 42 13.29 8.78 9.85
C LEU A 42 12.77 9.20 8.47
N MET A 43 12.36 8.25 7.64
CA MET A 43 11.99 8.55 6.24
C MET A 43 10.78 9.50 6.13
N PRO A 44 9.67 9.30 6.88
CA PRO A 44 8.58 10.27 6.92
C PRO A 44 8.95 11.69 7.41
N LYS A 45 10.05 11.85 8.16
CA LYS A 45 10.50 13.16 8.67
C LYS A 45 11.31 13.97 7.65
N ILE A 46 11.77 13.34 6.57
CA ILE A 46 12.55 13.99 5.53
C ILE A 46 11.57 14.58 4.50
N GLU A 47 11.44 15.91 4.48
CA GLU A 47 10.43 16.62 3.67
C GLU A 47 10.50 16.26 2.17
N SER A 48 11.70 15.98 1.64
CA SER A 48 11.86 15.61 0.23
C SER A 48 11.20 14.28 -0.17
N TYR A 49 10.82 13.43 0.79
CA TYR A 49 10.10 12.17 0.51
C TYR A 49 8.59 12.29 0.62
N LYS A 50 8.08 13.41 1.16
CA LYS A 50 6.65 13.58 1.42
C LYS A 50 5.80 13.38 0.17
N GLU A 51 6.12 14.05 -0.94
CA GLU A 51 5.37 13.93 -2.19
C GLU A 51 5.46 12.51 -2.76
N ALA A 52 6.62 11.87 -2.68
CA ALA A 52 6.80 10.50 -3.15
C ALA A 52 5.97 9.48 -2.33
N PHE A 53 5.78 9.72 -1.03
CA PHE A 53 4.98 8.85 -0.16
C PHE A 53 3.48 9.01 -0.46
N VAL A 54 3.04 10.27 -0.66
CA VAL A 54 1.66 10.56 -1.06
C VAL A 54 1.35 9.96 -2.43
N ASP A 55 2.22 10.14 -3.43
CA ASP A 55 2.05 9.57 -4.78
C ASP A 55 1.81 8.05 -4.75
N ARG A 56 2.57 7.31 -3.93
CA ARG A 56 2.42 5.85 -3.78
C ARG A 56 1.05 5.47 -3.23
N GLY A 57 0.56 6.20 -2.23
CA GLY A 57 -0.78 5.98 -1.68
C GLY A 57 -1.89 6.35 -2.67
N GLU A 58 -1.77 7.51 -3.32
CA GLU A 58 -2.75 7.98 -4.30
C GLU A 58 -2.86 7.03 -5.49
N ARG A 59 -1.74 6.54 -6.02
CA ARG A 59 -1.72 5.61 -7.16
C ARG A 59 -2.39 4.28 -6.84
N MET A 60 -2.20 3.74 -5.64
CA MET A 60 -2.90 2.53 -5.18
C MET A 60 -4.42 2.80 -5.12
N VAL A 61 -4.84 3.82 -4.37
CA VAL A 61 -6.27 4.14 -4.19
C VAL A 61 -6.95 4.40 -5.53
N MET A 62 -6.34 5.20 -6.41
CA MET A 62 -6.93 5.55 -7.69
C MET A 62 -7.07 4.37 -8.64
N ARG A 63 -6.18 3.37 -8.54
CA ARG A 63 -6.24 2.13 -9.31
C ARG A 63 -7.35 1.21 -8.79
N ASP A 64 -7.45 1.04 -7.48
CA ASP A 64 -8.12 -0.12 -6.87
C ASP A 64 -9.49 0.18 -6.22
N ARG A 65 -9.85 1.46 -6.03
CA ARG A 65 -11.08 1.93 -5.32
C ARG A 65 -12.42 1.33 -5.76
N ASN A 66 -12.48 0.67 -6.91
CA ASN A 66 -13.72 0.09 -7.44
C ASN A 66 -13.91 -1.39 -7.07
N HIS A 67 -12.92 -2.02 -6.41
CA HIS A 67 -12.99 -3.42 -6.01
C HIS A 67 -13.72 -3.59 -4.67
N PRO A 68 -14.94 -4.16 -4.64
CA PRO A 68 -15.71 -4.35 -3.40
C PRO A 68 -15.05 -5.32 -2.41
N SER A 69 -14.12 -6.15 -2.85
CA SER A 69 -13.34 -7.02 -1.96
C SER A 69 -12.46 -6.24 -0.99
N ILE A 70 -12.05 -5.02 -1.32
CA ILE A 70 -11.22 -4.16 -0.46
C ILE A 70 -12.07 -3.60 0.66
N ILE A 71 -11.72 -3.96 1.89
CA ILE A 71 -12.40 -3.48 3.10
C ILE A 71 -11.54 -2.52 3.94
N ILE A 72 -10.22 -2.50 3.68
CA ILE A 72 -9.22 -1.64 4.33
C ILE A 72 -8.18 -1.26 3.30
#